data_AF-A0A2W5G3P9-F1
#
_entry.id   AF-A0A2W5G3P9-F1
#
_cell.length_a   1.000
_cell.length_b   1.000
_cell.length_c   1.000
_cell.angle_alpha   90.00
_cell.angle_beta   90.00
_cell.angle_gamma   90.00
#
_symmetry.space_group_name_H-M   'P 1'
#
loop_
_entity.id
_entity.type
_entity.pdbx_description
1 polymer ?
#
loop_
_entity_poly.entity_id
_entity_poly.type
_entity_poly.pdbx_seq_one_letter_code
_entity_poly.pdbx_strand_id
1 'polypeptide(L)'
;MAAVWAVLGSGAAWAANPVPPAAAARAAKPAALTASAPATNATRQAVSRQIPEPEPETGPRGYAVPIGGALKADNEEVWQRIVQLAGGKGSRWVVFGTASEDPEFSARQAVELLQRRGAVAEALPVAPKFSWVDLNKVVRDPALIAKVKAAHGVFFTGGVQERIVSVLQPGGQTTPMLEAIWDVYRKGGVVAGTSAGAAIMSTVMFRDAPSIINVMKGRFTDGKQVDRGLGFVGPDLFVDQHFLKRGRFGRMIPLMLAKGYKLGLGVDENTAAIIHGDDVEVVGGRGALVVDLTDATSDAAMSAFNVTGARLSYLEHGDHYHLKARSTTPSAPKLRGELHDAESPNFKPYYTEDVFSLDMLGDSTIANLMTRLIDSSRTEVKGVAFDALPREGDALAELGFLFRIYKGSDSLGWSTEEFGGEQFTVANLYLDIRPVRLPIPIYGTWGQKPAAPAAAGSASGAATGGSTAPQAAPEAAPAAQVQP
;
A
#
# COMPACT_ATOMS: atom_id res chain seq x y z
N MET A 1 -5.90 7.20 57.33
CA MET A 1 -4.63 6.46 57.19
C MET A 1 -3.94 7.04 55.96
N ALA A 2 -3.00 7.98 56.06
CA ALA A 2 -1.72 7.96 56.78
C ALA A 2 -0.65 7.09 56.10
N ALA A 3 0.20 7.75 55.30
CA ALA A 3 1.64 7.53 55.08
C ALA A 3 2.08 6.19 54.43
N VAL A 4 3.21 6.07 53.72
CA VAL A 4 4.56 6.66 53.90
C VAL A 4 5.26 7.00 52.57
N TRP A 5 6.26 7.88 52.64
CA TRP A 5 7.12 8.38 51.54
C TRP A 5 8.40 7.54 51.27
N ALA A 6 8.83 7.59 50.00
CA ALA A 6 10.21 7.68 49.47
C ALA A 6 11.43 6.96 50.12
N VAL A 7 12.21 6.27 49.27
CA VAL A 7 13.71 6.24 49.29
C VAL A 7 14.25 6.20 47.84
N LEU A 8 15.34 6.95 47.59
CA LEU A 8 16.15 6.99 46.35
C LEU A 8 17.20 5.85 46.37
N GLY A 9 17.86 5.39 45.31
CA GLY A 9 17.88 5.77 43.90
C GLY A 9 19.21 5.30 43.26
N SER A 10 19.19 4.93 41.98
CA SER A 10 20.35 4.71 41.10
C SER A 10 19.81 4.54 39.67
N GLY A 11 20.39 5.07 38.61
CA GLY A 11 21.74 5.62 38.47
C GLY A 11 22.41 5.04 37.21
N ALA A 12 21.71 5.08 36.07
CA ALA A 12 22.18 4.54 34.80
C ALA A 12 21.89 5.54 33.68
N ALA A 13 22.86 6.42 33.41
CA ALA A 13 22.79 7.36 32.30
C ALA A 13 22.99 6.59 30.97
N TRP A 14 22.01 6.67 30.07
CA TRP A 14 22.24 6.30 28.67
C TRP A 14 23.06 7.41 28.00
N ALA A 15 24.27 7.08 27.58
CA ALA A 15 25.14 8.03 26.89
C ALA A 15 24.55 8.39 25.53
N ALA A 16 24.33 9.69 25.30
CA ALA A 16 24.02 10.21 23.98
C ALA A 16 25.27 10.13 23.10
N ASN A 17 25.13 9.60 21.88
CA ASN A 17 26.21 9.65 20.89
C ASN A 17 26.49 11.11 20.48
N PRO A 18 27.76 11.52 20.36
CA PRO A 18 28.12 12.89 20.04
C PRO A 18 27.77 13.26 18.59
N VAL A 19 27.14 14.42 18.42
CA VAL A 19 26.90 15.06 17.12
C VAL A 19 28.24 15.60 16.58
N PRO A 20 28.62 15.32 15.32
CA PRO A 20 29.82 15.92 14.73
C PRO A 20 29.62 17.43 14.50
N PRO A 21 30.66 18.27 14.66
CA PRO A 21 30.51 19.71 14.57
C PRO A 21 30.21 20.17 13.14
N ALA A 22 29.29 21.13 13.01
CA ALA A 22 28.94 21.75 11.73
C ALA A 22 30.17 22.41 11.07
N ALA A 23 30.45 22.03 9.82
CA ALA A 23 31.51 22.65 9.03
C ALA A 23 31.11 24.09 8.65
N ALA A 24 31.97 25.06 8.98
CA ALA A 24 31.69 26.47 8.74
C ALA A 24 31.65 26.80 7.24
N ALA A 25 30.50 27.27 6.76
CA ALA A 25 30.33 27.73 5.38
C ALA A 25 31.22 28.96 5.09
N ARG A 26 32.22 28.80 4.22
CA ARG A 26 33.01 29.92 3.68
C ARG A 26 32.20 30.64 2.58
N ALA A 27 31.74 31.85 2.88
CA ALA A 27 31.13 32.72 1.89
C ALA A 27 32.17 33.18 0.83
N ALA A 28 31.93 32.86 -0.43
CA ALA A 28 32.64 33.43 -1.58
C ALA A 28 31.79 34.54 -2.22
N LYS A 29 32.37 35.73 -2.40
CA LYS A 29 31.71 36.85 -3.10
C LYS A 29 31.63 36.56 -4.61
N PRO A 30 30.56 36.97 -5.31
CA PRO A 30 30.51 36.87 -6.76
C PRO A 30 31.47 37.88 -7.41
N ALA A 31 32.28 37.41 -8.35
CA ALA A 31 33.04 38.28 -9.25
C ALA A 31 32.18 38.66 -10.45
N ALA A 32 32.02 39.96 -10.71
CA ALA A 32 31.34 40.44 -11.90
C ALA A 32 32.21 40.23 -13.15
N LEU A 33 31.67 39.57 -14.16
CA LEU A 33 32.30 39.44 -15.49
C LEU A 33 31.40 40.08 -16.54
N THR A 34 31.74 41.31 -16.91
CA THR A 34 31.24 41.97 -18.11
C THR A 34 32.07 41.52 -19.32
N ALA A 35 31.43 40.89 -20.30
CA ALA A 35 32.01 40.69 -21.63
C ALA A 35 30.91 40.83 -22.69
N SER A 36 31.20 41.60 -23.73
CA SER A 36 30.23 42.05 -24.74
C SER A 36 30.53 41.51 -26.14
N ALA A 37 29.45 41.27 -26.90
CA ALA A 37 29.40 41.11 -28.37
C ALA A 37 29.93 39.79 -28.96
N PRO A 38 29.59 39.47 -30.23
CA PRO A 38 28.58 40.08 -31.12
C PRO A 38 27.43 39.13 -31.51
N ALA A 39 26.36 39.69 -32.10
CA ALA A 39 25.24 38.91 -32.61
C ALA A 39 25.53 38.33 -34.01
N THR A 40 25.21 37.05 -34.22
CA THR A 40 25.14 36.42 -35.55
C THR A 40 23.75 35.81 -35.75
N ASN A 41 22.99 36.36 -36.70
CA ASN A 41 21.66 35.84 -37.04
C ASN A 41 21.78 34.48 -37.76
N ALA A 42 21.32 33.41 -37.10
CA ALA A 42 21.11 32.11 -37.72
C ALA A 42 19.65 31.68 -37.53
N THR A 43 18.87 31.79 -38.60
CA THR A 43 17.43 31.52 -38.63
C THR A 43 17.13 30.04 -38.37
N ARG A 44 16.75 29.66 -37.14
CA ARG A 44 16.10 28.37 -36.88
C ARG A 44 14.60 28.52 -37.09
N GLN A 45 14.06 27.88 -38.13
CA GLN A 45 12.63 27.67 -38.26
C GLN A 45 12.14 26.76 -37.12
N ALA A 46 11.31 27.29 -36.23
CA ALA A 46 10.61 26.49 -35.24
C ALA A 46 9.46 25.74 -35.92
N VAL A 47 9.56 24.41 -36.00
CA VAL A 47 8.43 23.56 -36.41
C VAL A 47 7.43 23.54 -35.26
N SER A 48 6.45 24.45 -35.31
CA SER A 48 5.36 24.51 -34.35
C SER A 48 4.47 23.28 -34.52
N ARG A 49 4.74 22.22 -33.76
CA ARG A 49 3.78 21.13 -33.56
C ARG A 49 2.65 21.70 -32.72
N GLN A 50 1.52 21.99 -33.37
CA GLN A 50 0.27 22.29 -32.67
C GLN A 50 -0.04 21.10 -31.75
N ILE A 51 -0.05 21.37 -30.44
CA ILE A 51 -0.58 20.44 -29.44
C ILE A 51 -2.10 20.40 -29.70
N PRO A 52 -2.71 19.23 -29.97
CA PRO A 52 -4.16 19.14 -30.08
C PRO A 52 -4.81 19.63 -28.78
N GLU A 53 -5.86 20.43 -28.88
CA GLU A 53 -6.66 20.78 -27.70
C GLU A 53 -7.22 19.48 -27.09
N PRO A 54 -7.19 19.32 -25.76
CA PRO A 54 -7.70 18.11 -25.12
C PRO A 54 -9.21 18.00 -25.38
N GLU A 55 -9.64 16.86 -25.93
CA GLU A 55 -11.06 16.54 -26.01
C GLU A 55 -11.69 16.55 -24.59
N PRO A 56 -12.96 16.97 -24.44
CA PRO A 56 -13.58 17.09 -23.13
C PRO A 56 -13.68 15.72 -22.46
N GLU A 57 -12.91 15.51 -21.39
CA GLU A 57 -12.86 14.22 -20.70
C GLU A 57 -14.24 13.78 -20.21
N THR A 58 -14.71 12.65 -20.73
CA THR A 58 -15.91 11.95 -20.25
C THR A 58 -15.58 11.08 -19.01
N GLY A 59 -14.75 11.59 -18.11
CA GLY A 59 -14.33 10.93 -16.88
C GLY A 59 -15.27 11.20 -15.69
N PRO A 60 -15.16 10.41 -14.60
CA PRO A 60 -15.86 10.71 -13.35
C PRO A 60 -15.34 12.05 -12.79
N ARG A 61 -16.25 13.01 -12.58
CA ARG A 61 -15.90 14.37 -12.15
C ARG A 61 -15.45 14.49 -10.69
N GLY A 62 -15.69 13.47 -9.88
CA GLY A 62 -15.43 13.49 -8.43
C GLY A 62 -13.97 13.26 -8.06
N TYR A 63 -13.71 13.31 -6.76
CA TYR A 63 -12.41 12.96 -6.18
C TYR A 63 -12.57 11.77 -5.25
N ALA A 64 -11.85 10.68 -5.52
CA ALA A 64 -11.75 9.54 -4.61
C ALA A 64 -10.43 9.70 -3.83
N VAL A 65 -10.49 9.78 -2.50
CA VAL A 65 -9.32 10.09 -1.66
C VAL A 65 -9.09 8.99 -0.63
N PRO A 66 -8.45 7.86 -1.00
CA PRO A 66 -7.89 6.93 -0.04
C PRO A 66 -6.77 7.56 0.79
N ILE A 67 -6.91 7.48 2.10
CA ILE A 67 -5.94 7.95 3.09
C ILE A 67 -5.41 6.72 3.84
N GLY A 68 -4.09 6.53 3.88
CA GLY A 68 -3.43 5.31 4.34
C GLY A 68 -3.57 4.97 5.83
N GLY A 69 -4.43 5.66 6.57
CA GLY A 69 -4.64 5.44 8.00
C GLY A 69 -3.71 6.28 8.88
N ALA A 70 -3.95 6.25 10.20
CA ALA A 70 -3.20 7.04 11.19
C ALA A 70 -3.01 8.53 10.79
N LEU A 71 -3.99 9.11 10.09
CA LEU A 71 -3.97 10.52 9.70
C LEU A 71 -3.98 11.39 10.95
N LYS A 72 -2.93 12.19 11.12
CA LYS A 72 -2.78 13.04 12.30
C LYS A 72 -3.68 14.27 12.24
N ALA A 73 -3.97 14.84 13.41
CA ALA A 73 -4.79 16.04 13.55
C ALA A 73 -4.11 17.33 13.04
N ASP A 74 -2.79 17.33 13.02
CA ASP A 74 -1.88 18.42 12.61
C ASP A 74 -1.41 18.31 11.14
N ASN A 75 -1.86 17.29 10.40
CA ASN A 75 -1.57 17.15 8.97
C ASN A 75 -2.43 18.13 8.15
N GLU A 76 -2.05 19.41 8.17
CA GLU A 76 -2.74 20.46 7.43
C GLU A 76 -2.78 20.18 5.93
N GLU A 77 -1.73 19.58 5.36
CA GLU A 77 -1.64 19.27 3.92
C GLU A 77 -2.85 18.45 3.46
N VAL A 78 -3.10 17.31 4.11
CA VAL A 78 -4.21 16.42 3.75
C VAL A 78 -5.56 17.05 4.11
N TRP A 79 -5.72 17.58 5.33
CA TRP A 79 -7.01 18.12 5.78
C TRP A 79 -7.44 19.36 4.99
N GLN A 80 -6.52 20.27 4.71
CA GLN A 80 -6.78 21.48 3.92
C GLN A 80 -7.07 21.12 2.46
N ARG A 81 -6.28 20.22 1.86
CA ARG A 81 -6.44 19.81 0.45
C ARG A 81 -7.80 19.18 0.19
N ILE A 82 -8.27 18.24 1.02
CA ILE A 82 -9.61 17.65 0.83
C ILE A 82 -10.73 18.69 0.97
N VAL A 83 -10.63 19.63 1.91
CA VAL A 83 -11.63 20.71 2.08
C VAL A 83 -11.62 21.66 0.88
N GLN A 84 -10.44 22.00 0.33
CA GLN A 84 -10.32 22.80 -0.90
C GLN A 84 -11.00 22.10 -2.09
N LEU A 85 -10.77 20.81 -2.29
CA LEU A 85 -11.39 20.03 -3.37
C LEU A 85 -12.92 20.01 -3.29
N ALA A 86 -13.49 20.01 -2.08
CA ALA A 86 -14.95 20.11 -1.85
C ALA A 86 -15.51 21.54 -1.98
N GLY A 87 -14.73 22.50 -2.49
CA GLY A 87 -15.13 23.91 -2.66
C GLY A 87 -14.68 24.85 -1.53
N GLY A 88 -13.80 24.40 -0.63
CA GLY A 88 -13.17 25.24 0.39
C GLY A 88 -14.09 25.60 1.57
N LYS A 89 -13.95 26.83 2.07
CA LYS A 89 -14.70 27.32 3.24
C LYS A 89 -16.20 27.34 2.96
N GLY A 90 -17.00 26.77 3.86
CA GLY A 90 -18.44 26.61 3.70
C GLY A 90 -18.85 25.35 2.92
N SER A 91 -17.89 24.54 2.44
CA SER A 91 -18.19 23.23 1.85
C SER A 91 -18.95 22.34 2.84
N ARG A 92 -20.00 21.66 2.37
CA ARG A 92 -20.82 20.77 3.22
C ARG A 92 -20.21 19.38 3.25
N TRP A 93 -20.05 18.82 4.44
CA TRP A 93 -19.46 17.51 4.65
C TRP A 93 -20.34 16.59 5.48
N VAL A 94 -20.45 15.34 5.05
CA VAL A 94 -21.04 14.26 5.85
C VAL A 94 -19.94 13.29 6.30
N VAL A 95 -19.92 12.98 7.59
CA VAL A 95 -18.97 12.06 8.20
C VAL A 95 -19.65 10.76 8.62
N PHE A 96 -19.03 9.63 8.26
CA PHE A 96 -19.46 8.28 8.58
C PHE A 96 -18.47 7.59 9.53
N GLY A 97 -18.89 7.42 10.79
CA GLY A 97 -18.18 6.63 11.80
C GLY A 97 -18.29 5.10 11.64
N THR A 98 -18.90 4.63 10.54
CA THR A 98 -19.43 3.26 10.36
C THR A 98 -18.45 2.12 10.65
N ALA A 99 -17.17 2.32 10.36
CA ALA A 99 -16.13 1.32 10.59
C ALA A 99 -15.72 1.18 12.07
N SER A 100 -15.83 2.24 12.85
CA SER A 100 -15.22 2.37 14.17
C SER A 100 -15.83 1.45 15.22
N GLU A 101 -15.08 1.16 16.29
CA GLU A 101 -15.62 0.61 17.54
C GLU A 101 -16.44 1.65 18.32
N ASP A 102 -15.99 2.91 18.26
CA ASP A 102 -16.70 4.09 18.76
C ASP A 102 -16.95 5.04 17.58
N PRO A 103 -18.11 4.91 16.89
CA PRO A 103 -18.46 5.76 15.76
C PRO A 103 -18.71 7.22 16.17
N GLU A 104 -19.09 7.46 17.42
CA GLU A 104 -19.42 8.81 17.88
C GLU A 104 -18.13 9.62 18.07
N PHE A 105 -17.15 9.07 18.80
CA PHE A 105 -15.85 9.71 18.99
C PHE A 105 -15.06 9.84 17.68
N SER A 106 -15.05 8.81 16.83
CA SER A 106 -14.32 8.89 15.55
C SER A 106 -14.94 9.92 14.61
N ALA A 107 -16.27 9.97 14.51
CA ALA A 107 -16.94 10.93 13.64
C ALA A 107 -16.87 12.36 14.18
N ARG A 108 -17.01 12.58 15.51
CA ARG A 108 -16.82 13.91 16.14
C ARG A 108 -15.44 14.49 15.85
N GLN A 109 -14.38 13.70 16.00
CA GLN A 109 -13.02 14.18 15.68
C GLN A 109 -12.86 14.57 14.21
N ALA A 110 -13.35 13.75 13.27
CA ALA A 110 -13.28 14.09 11.84
C ALA A 110 -14.12 15.34 11.50
N VAL A 111 -15.30 15.50 12.11
CA VAL A 111 -16.13 16.72 12.02
C VAL A 111 -15.36 17.94 12.52
N GLU A 112 -14.76 17.89 13.71
CA GLU A 112 -13.95 18.98 14.25
C GLU A 112 -12.77 19.33 13.33
N LEU A 113 -12.05 18.33 12.81
CA LEU A 113 -10.88 18.55 11.96
C LEU A 113 -11.27 19.20 10.63
N LEU A 114 -12.40 18.84 10.03
CA LEU A 114 -12.95 19.51 8.85
C LEU A 114 -13.43 20.94 9.18
N GLN A 115 -14.13 21.12 10.29
CA GLN A 115 -14.63 22.44 10.73
C GLN A 115 -13.50 23.43 11.03
N ARG A 116 -12.37 22.98 11.60
CA ARG A 116 -11.17 23.82 11.83
C ARG A 116 -10.60 24.41 10.53
N ARG A 117 -10.80 23.74 9.38
CA ARG A 117 -10.39 24.21 8.05
C ARG A 117 -11.53 24.91 7.30
N GLY A 118 -12.61 25.24 8.01
CA GLY A 118 -13.71 26.08 7.53
C GLY A 118 -14.85 25.35 6.82
N ALA A 119 -14.88 24.01 6.85
CA ALA A 119 -16.02 23.24 6.34
C ALA A 119 -17.23 23.28 7.28
N VAL A 120 -18.42 22.99 6.75
CA VAL A 120 -19.64 22.73 7.51
C VAL A 120 -19.85 21.22 7.52
N ALA A 121 -19.34 20.54 8.55
CA ALA A 121 -19.40 19.08 8.69
C ALA A 121 -20.44 18.63 9.72
N GLU A 122 -21.16 17.54 9.43
CA GLU A 122 -21.99 16.81 10.38
C GLU A 122 -21.77 15.29 10.29
N ALA A 123 -22.01 14.56 11.38
CA ALA A 123 -21.92 13.10 11.43
C ALA A 123 -23.31 12.46 11.32
N LEU A 124 -23.44 11.39 10.53
CA LEU A 124 -24.71 10.63 10.43
C LEU A 124 -24.68 9.37 11.30
N PRO A 125 -25.82 8.97 11.91
CA PRO A 125 -25.91 7.83 12.83
C PRO A 125 -25.93 6.48 12.11
N VAL A 126 -25.10 6.29 11.09
CA VAL A 126 -25.08 5.08 10.24
C VAL A 126 -23.89 4.20 10.65
N ALA A 127 -24.03 3.47 11.76
CA ALA A 127 -22.98 2.56 12.24
C ALA A 127 -23.55 1.39 13.07
N PRO A 128 -23.01 0.16 12.94
CA PRO A 128 -23.55 -1.01 13.62
C PRO A 128 -23.29 -1.03 15.14
N LYS A 129 -22.46 -0.12 15.64
CA LYS A 129 -22.20 0.07 17.08
C LYS A 129 -23.23 0.99 17.76
N PHE A 130 -24.07 1.69 16.99
CA PHE A 130 -25.23 2.40 17.54
C PHE A 130 -26.39 1.42 17.75
N SER A 131 -26.44 0.79 18.93
CA SER A 131 -27.44 -0.25 19.26
C SER A 131 -28.90 0.24 19.22
N TRP A 132 -29.12 1.54 19.26
CA TRP A 132 -30.43 2.20 19.15
C TRP A 132 -30.84 2.50 17.69
N VAL A 133 -30.01 2.17 16.69
CA VAL A 133 -30.29 2.46 15.27
C VAL A 133 -30.67 1.19 14.52
N ASP A 134 -31.84 1.21 13.89
CA ASP A 134 -32.21 0.23 12.86
C ASP A 134 -31.44 0.56 11.57
N LEU A 135 -30.36 -0.19 11.31
CA LEU A 135 -29.50 -0.02 10.14
C LEU A 135 -30.26 -0.10 8.81
N ASN A 136 -31.31 -0.94 8.74
CA ASN A 136 -32.06 -1.13 7.51
C ASN A 136 -32.97 0.08 7.20
N LYS A 137 -33.45 0.76 8.25
CA LYS A 137 -34.19 2.03 8.12
C LYS A 137 -33.27 3.23 7.90
N VAL A 138 -32.16 3.36 8.65
CA VAL A 138 -31.31 4.56 8.61
C VAL A 138 -30.66 4.79 7.23
N VAL A 139 -30.30 3.72 6.51
CA VAL A 139 -29.76 3.79 5.14
C VAL A 139 -30.83 4.02 4.06
N ARG A 140 -32.09 4.17 4.47
CA ARG A 140 -33.27 4.46 3.64
C ARG A 140 -34.03 5.72 4.11
N ASP A 141 -33.54 6.39 5.15
CA ASP A 141 -34.17 7.59 5.70
C ASP A 141 -34.07 8.76 4.70
N PRO A 142 -35.20 9.31 4.20
CA PRO A 142 -35.18 10.37 3.20
C PRO A 142 -34.49 11.66 3.66
N ALA A 143 -34.56 12.00 4.96
CA ALA A 143 -33.95 13.21 5.51
C ALA A 143 -32.42 13.05 5.61
N LEU A 144 -31.92 11.88 6.02
CA LEU A 144 -30.49 11.60 6.04
C LEU A 144 -29.90 11.50 4.63
N ILE A 145 -30.64 10.89 3.69
CA ILE A 145 -30.29 10.85 2.27
C ILE A 145 -30.21 12.26 1.68
N ALA A 146 -31.16 13.14 2.00
CA ALA A 146 -31.16 14.53 1.54
C ALA A 146 -29.92 15.31 2.02
N LYS A 147 -29.46 15.07 3.26
CA LYS A 147 -28.20 15.65 3.79
C LYS A 147 -26.99 15.21 2.95
N VAL A 148 -26.87 13.91 2.66
CA VAL A 148 -25.77 13.41 1.81
C VAL A 148 -25.85 14.01 0.40
N LYS A 149 -27.03 14.03 -0.23
CA LYS A 149 -27.18 14.59 -1.59
C LYS A 149 -26.90 16.10 -1.71
N ALA A 150 -26.89 16.82 -0.59
CA ALA A 150 -26.53 18.24 -0.46
C ALA A 150 -25.08 18.48 0.01
N ALA A 151 -24.32 17.42 0.28
CA ALA A 151 -22.91 17.52 0.62
C ALA A 151 -22.03 17.73 -0.61
N HIS A 152 -20.88 18.37 -0.41
CA HIS A 152 -19.79 18.46 -1.39
C HIS A 152 -18.66 17.48 -1.06
N GLY A 153 -18.61 16.98 0.19
CA GLY A 153 -17.66 15.97 0.63
C GLY A 153 -18.30 14.91 1.53
N VAL A 154 -17.81 13.69 1.44
CA VAL A 154 -18.12 12.57 2.33
C VAL A 154 -16.81 12.03 2.92
N PHE A 155 -16.77 11.81 4.24
CA PHE A 155 -15.59 11.28 4.92
C PHE A 155 -15.89 10.01 5.71
N PHE A 156 -15.15 8.93 5.44
CA PHE A 156 -15.21 7.67 6.18
C PHE A 156 -14.07 7.54 7.19
N THR A 157 -14.39 7.29 8.46
CA THR A 157 -13.37 7.07 9.50
C THR A 157 -12.75 5.67 9.41
N GLY A 158 -11.62 5.47 10.10
CA GLY A 158 -11.00 4.14 10.27
C GLY A 158 -11.83 3.19 11.15
N GLY A 159 -11.38 1.92 11.20
CA GLY A 159 -12.03 0.83 11.92
C GLY A 159 -12.01 -0.46 11.10
N VAL A 160 -13.13 -1.19 11.04
CA VAL A 160 -13.31 -2.41 10.24
C VAL A 160 -14.08 -2.10 8.95
N GLN A 161 -13.42 -2.20 7.79
CA GLN A 161 -13.99 -1.90 6.46
C GLN A 161 -15.22 -2.73 6.09
N GLU A 162 -15.30 -3.98 6.57
CA GLU A 162 -16.48 -4.84 6.39
C GLU A 162 -17.77 -4.18 6.91
N ARG A 163 -17.69 -3.38 7.99
CA ARG A 163 -18.86 -2.68 8.54
C ARG A 163 -19.40 -1.62 7.59
N ILE A 164 -18.53 -0.97 6.83
CA ILE A 164 -18.95 0.03 5.84
C ILE A 164 -19.73 -0.69 4.73
N VAL A 165 -19.15 -1.74 4.15
CA VAL A 165 -19.74 -2.48 3.01
C VAL A 165 -21.01 -3.23 3.43
N SER A 166 -21.04 -3.89 4.58
CA SER A 166 -22.23 -4.61 5.05
C SER A 166 -23.41 -3.70 5.40
N VAL A 167 -23.17 -2.45 5.81
CA VAL A 167 -24.22 -1.45 6.07
C VAL A 167 -24.69 -0.75 4.79
N LEU A 168 -23.77 -0.34 3.93
CA LEU A 168 -24.08 0.44 2.72
C LEU A 168 -24.46 -0.44 1.52
N GLN A 169 -24.03 -1.71 1.50
CA GLN A 169 -24.25 -2.68 0.43
C GLN A 169 -24.58 -4.09 0.98
N PRO A 170 -25.59 -4.25 1.85
CA PRO A 170 -25.95 -5.53 2.47
C PRO A 170 -26.26 -6.59 1.42
N GLY A 171 -25.64 -7.77 1.54
CA GLY A 171 -25.81 -8.86 0.58
C GLY A 171 -25.34 -8.52 -0.84
N GLY A 172 -24.56 -7.45 -1.03
CA GLY A 172 -24.16 -6.95 -2.34
C GLY A 172 -25.15 -5.98 -2.99
N GLN A 173 -26.27 -5.63 -2.34
CA GLN A 173 -27.29 -4.74 -2.88
C GLN A 173 -27.08 -3.29 -2.42
N THR A 174 -26.94 -2.36 -3.36
CA THR A 174 -26.75 -0.93 -3.09
C THR A 174 -27.92 -0.33 -2.30
N THR A 175 -27.63 0.34 -1.19
CA THR A 175 -28.64 1.11 -0.43
C THR A 175 -28.89 2.49 -1.04
N PRO A 176 -30.07 3.11 -0.81
CA PRO A 176 -30.30 4.51 -1.17
C PRO A 176 -29.30 5.50 -0.55
N MET A 177 -28.76 5.19 0.64
CA MET A 177 -27.64 5.91 1.24
C MET A 177 -26.37 5.82 0.40
N LEU A 178 -25.99 4.62 -0.04
CA LEU A 178 -24.82 4.43 -0.90
C LEU A 178 -24.98 5.12 -2.26
N GLU A 179 -26.17 5.05 -2.87
CA GLU A 179 -26.48 5.77 -4.11
C GLU A 179 -26.38 7.30 -3.91
N ALA A 180 -26.73 7.83 -2.74
CA ALA A 180 -26.56 9.24 -2.42
C ALA A 180 -25.08 9.65 -2.28
N ILE A 181 -24.21 8.75 -1.81
CA ILE A 181 -22.75 8.98 -1.75
C ILE A 181 -22.15 8.95 -3.17
N TRP A 182 -22.62 8.02 -4.01
CA TRP A 182 -22.30 8.00 -5.44
C TRP A 182 -22.81 9.24 -6.20
N ASP A 183 -23.96 9.80 -5.81
CA ASP A 183 -24.43 11.11 -6.33
C ASP A 183 -23.45 12.24 -6.00
N VAL A 184 -22.88 12.28 -4.79
CA VAL A 184 -21.87 13.30 -4.42
C VAL A 184 -20.65 13.15 -5.32
N TYR A 185 -20.10 11.94 -5.45
CA TYR A 185 -18.95 11.67 -6.31
C TYR A 185 -19.21 12.06 -7.78
N ARG A 186 -20.30 11.57 -8.38
CA ARG A 186 -20.63 11.83 -9.79
C ARG A 186 -20.88 13.31 -10.10
N LYS A 187 -21.27 14.12 -9.11
CA LYS A 187 -21.46 15.59 -9.24
C LYS A 187 -20.15 16.40 -9.17
N GLY A 188 -19.01 15.78 -8.87
CA GLY A 188 -17.75 16.48 -8.65
C GLY A 188 -17.35 16.66 -7.19
N GLY A 189 -18.08 16.02 -6.26
CA GLY A 189 -17.74 16.04 -4.84
C GLY A 189 -16.61 15.08 -4.46
N VAL A 190 -16.16 15.21 -3.22
CA VAL A 190 -15.08 14.39 -2.64
C VAL A 190 -15.66 13.20 -1.88
N VAL A 191 -15.13 12.00 -2.11
CA VAL A 191 -15.32 10.84 -1.23
C VAL A 191 -13.97 10.45 -0.68
N ALA A 192 -13.72 10.81 0.58
CA ALA A 192 -12.49 10.59 1.29
C ALA A 192 -12.66 9.51 2.37
N GLY A 193 -11.59 8.78 2.69
CA GLY A 193 -11.66 7.77 3.74
C GLY A 193 -10.30 7.31 4.25
N THR A 194 -10.19 7.15 5.57
CA THR A 194 -8.92 6.78 6.23
C THR A 194 -8.94 5.33 6.72
N SER A 195 -7.84 4.59 6.50
CA SER A 195 -7.71 3.17 6.85
C SER A 195 -8.84 2.32 6.26
N ALA A 196 -9.85 1.91 7.04
CA ALA A 196 -11.05 1.26 6.54
C ALA A 196 -11.74 2.03 5.41
N GLY A 197 -11.80 3.36 5.50
CA GLY A 197 -12.34 4.23 4.46
C GLY A 197 -11.52 4.24 3.17
N ALA A 198 -10.23 3.91 3.20
CA ALA A 198 -9.41 3.78 2.00
C ALA A 198 -9.57 2.41 1.34
N ALA A 199 -9.68 1.35 2.15
CA ALA A 199 -9.83 -0.03 1.66
C ALA A 199 -11.11 -0.25 0.83
N ILE A 200 -12.18 0.50 1.10
CA ILE A 200 -13.43 0.43 0.32
C ILE A 200 -13.35 1.12 -1.05
N MET A 201 -12.27 1.83 -1.39
CA MET A 201 -12.23 2.67 -2.59
C MET A 201 -12.17 1.84 -3.89
N SER A 202 -11.48 0.69 -3.90
CA SER A 202 -11.46 -0.24 -5.04
C SER A 202 -12.68 -1.18 -5.05
N THR A 203 -12.94 -1.87 -6.17
CA THR A 203 -14.09 -2.81 -6.27
C THR A 203 -13.86 -4.10 -5.48
N VAL A 204 -12.61 -4.44 -5.17
CA VAL A 204 -12.21 -5.52 -4.27
C VAL A 204 -11.43 -4.92 -3.11
N MET A 205 -11.59 -5.49 -1.91
CA MET A 205 -10.86 -5.10 -0.70
C MET A 205 -10.43 -6.32 0.11
N PHE A 206 -9.37 -6.19 0.91
CA PHE A 206 -9.14 -7.11 2.03
C PHE A 206 -10.16 -6.86 3.14
N ARG A 207 -10.63 -7.94 3.78
CA ARG A 207 -11.34 -7.89 5.08
C ARG A 207 -10.30 -7.76 6.22
N ASP A 208 -10.73 -7.88 7.48
CA ASP A 208 -9.91 -7.54 8.65
C ASP A 208 -8.54 -8.23 8.65
N ALA A 209 -7.52 -7.47 9.05
CA ALA A 209 -6.11 -7.56 8.66
C ALA A 209 -5.56 -9.00 8.50
N PRO A 210 -5.66 -9.63 7.31
CA PRO A 210 -5.09 -10.95 7.09
C PRO A 210 -3.57 -10.96 7.26
N SER A 211 -3.05 -12.06 7.81
CA SER A 211 -1.63 -12.35 7.84
C SER A 211 -1.05 -12.31 6.42
N ILE A 212 -0.11 -11.41 6.20
CA ILE A 212 0.47 -11.12 4.88
C ILE A 212 1.20 -12.36 4.34
N ILE A 213 1.99 -13.03 5.19
CA ILE A 213 2.68 -14.25 4.78
C ILE A 213 1.69 -15.38 4.43
N ASN A 214 0.52 -15.45 5.07
CA ASN A 214 -0.52 -16.41 4.64
C ASN A 214 -1.11 -16.04 3.28
N VAL A 215 -1.33 -14.75 2.97
CA VAL A 215 -1.77 -14.32 1.63
C VAL A 215 -0.71 -14.69 0.57
N MET A 216 0.58 -14.48 0.87
CA MET A 216 1.69 -14.93 0.00
C MET A 216 1.73 -16.45 -0.16
N LYS A 217 1.46 -17.23 0.90
CA LYS A 217 1.28 -18.69 0.84
C LYS A 217 -0.02 -19.13 0.12
N GLY A 218 -0.73 -18.22 -0.55
CA GLY A 218 -1.98 -18.49 -1.28
C GLY A 218 -3.22 -18.71 -0.40
N ARG A 219 -3.13 -18.45 0.91
CA ARG A 219 -4.18 -18.75 1.91
C ARG A 219 -5.11 -17.55 2.11
N PHE A 220 -5.94 -17.29 1.10
CA PHE A 220 -7.04 -16.34 1.19
C PHE A 220 -8.29 -16.88 0.48
N THR A 221 -9.46 -16.41 0.88
CA THR A 221 -10.74 -16.79 0.26
C THR A 221 -11.71 -15.62 0.26
N ASP A 222 -12.49 -15.51 -0.82
CA ASP A 222 -13.59 -14.55 -0.93
C ASP A 222 -14.63 -14.78 0.19
N GLY A 223 -15.21 -13.70 0.71
CA GLY A 223 -16.09 -13.72 1.87
C GLY A 223 -15.39 -14.01 3.21
N LYS A 224 -14.07 -14.22 3.23
CA LYS A 224 -13.27 -14.43 4.45
C LYS A 224 -12.17 -13.40 4.61
N GLN A 225 -11.12 -13.45 3.77
CA GLN A 225 -10.01 -12.49 3.78
C GLN A 225 -10.18 -11.39 2.74
N VAL A 226 -11.03 -11.62 1.73
CA VAL A 226 -11.27 -10.72 0.59
C VAL A 226 -12.77 -10.53 0.42
N ASP A 227 -13.22 -9.33 0.05
CA ASP A 227 -14.61 -9.04 -0.32
C ASP A 227 -14.68 -7.97 -1.42
N ARG A 228 -15.91 -7.61 -1.80
CA ARG A 228 -16.18 -6.38 -2.55
C ARG A 228 -15.84 -5.15 -1.70
N GLY A 229 -15.22 -4.15 -2.32
CA GLY A 229 -15.25 -2.77 -1.84
C GLY A 229 -16.43 -2.01 -2.47
N LEU A 230 -16.44 -0.68 -2.34
CA LEU A 230 -17.47 0.19 -2.91
C LEU A 230 -17.12 0.73 -4.31
N GLY A 231 -15.85 0.72 -4.72
CA GLY A 231 -15.47 0.89 -6.14
C GLY A 231 -15.37 2.32 -6.69
N PHE A 232 -15.22 3.34 -5.83
CA PHE A 232 -15.05 4.75 -6.25
C PHE A 232 -13.87 4.99 -7.21
N VAL A 233 -12.78 4.20 -7.14
CA VAL A 233 -11.63 4.32 -8.06
C VAL A 233 -11.76 3.47 -9.34
N GLY A 234 -12.94 2.92 -9.61
CA GLY A 234 -13.19 2.06 -10.78
C GLY A 234 -12.66 0.63 -10.62
N PRO A 235 -12.75 -0.19 -11.68
CA PRO A 235 -12.44 -1.62 -11.63
C PRO A 235 -10.94 -1.92 -11.79
N ASP A 236 -10.15 -1.02 -12.36
CA ASP A 236 -8.78 -1.31 -12.82
C ASP A 236 -7.69 -1.03 -11.79
N LEU A 237 -8.03 -0.30 -10.71
CA LEU A 237 -7.12 0.08 -9.63
C LEU A 237 -7.49 -0.61 -8.31
N PHE A 238 -6.55 -1.39 -7.75
CA PHE A 238 -6.69 -1.96 -6.42
C PHE A 238 -6.05 -1.05 -5.36
N VAL A 239 -6.75 -0.77 -4.26
CA VAL A 239 -6.26 0.14 -3.21
C VAL A 239 -5.98 -0.61 -1.91
N ASP A 240 -4.83 -0.32 -1.30
CA ASP A 240 -4.52 -0.74 0.07
C ASP A 240 -3.88 0.40 0.88
N GLN A 241 -3.80 0.21 2.19
CA GLN A 241 -3.64 1.24 3.22
C GLN A 241 -2.76 0.72 4.37
N HIS A 242 -2.26 1.59 5.25
CA HIS A 242 -1.19 1.31 6.21
C HIS A 242 -0.01 0.57 5.54
N PHE A 243 0.31 0.99 4.32
CA PHE A 243 0.85 0.09 3.32
C PHE A 243 2.33 -0.26 3.53
N LEU A 244 3.19 0.75 3.59
CA LEU A 244 4.63 0.58 3.78
C LEU A 244 4.93 0.27 5.25
N LYS A 245 4.21 0.91 6.19
CA LYS A 245 4.28 0.67 7.64
C LYS A 245 4.09 -0.81 8.01
N ARG A 246 3.39 -1.59 7.19
CA ARG A 246 3.03 -2.99 7.47
C ARG A 246 3.38 -3.94 6.32
N GLY A 247 4.25 -3.56 5.39
CA GLY A 247 4.68 -4.42 4.27
C GLY A 247 3.56 -4.96 3.37
N ARG A 248 2.44 -4.25 3.22
CA ARG A 248 1.22 -4.79 2.60
C ARG A 248 1.31 -5.01 1.09
N PHE A 249 2.37 -4.56 0.43
CA PHE A 249 2.69 -4.99 -0.94
C PHE A 249 2.76 -6.53 -1.04
N GLY A 250 3.27 -7.21 -0.01
CA GLY A 250 3.31 -8.67 0.06
C GLY A 250 1.93 -9.34 0.01
N ARG A 251 0.84 -8.68 0.42
CA ARG A 251 -0.53 -9.20 0.25
C ARG A 251 -1.21 -8.67 -1.02
N MET A 252 -0.94 -7.41 -1.39
CA MET A 252 -1.49 -6.77 -2.58
C MET A 252 -1.12 -7.54 -3.85
N ILE A 253 0.17 -7.85 -4.07
CA ILE A 253 0.62 -8.43 -5.35
C ILE A 253 0.00 -9.83 -5.63
N PRO A 254 -0.03 -10.80 -4.68
CA PRO A 254 -0.73 -12.07 -4.88
C PRO A 254 -2.23 -11.89 -5.16
N LEU A 255 -2.90 -10.95 -4.48
CA LEU A 255 -4.33 -10.71 -4.71
C LEU A 255 -4.59 -10.06 -6.08
N MET A 256 -3.76 -9.10 -6.50
CA MET A 256 -3.87 -8.47 -7.81
C MET A 256 -3.77 -9.51 -8.94
N LEU A 257 -2.77 -10.39 -8.89
CA LEU A 257 -2.62 -11.49 -9.85
C LEU A 257 -3.82 -12.44 -9.82
N ALA A 258 -4.30 -12.84 -8.64
CA ALA A 258 -5.46 -13.72 -8.49
C ALA A 258 -6.80 -13.09 -8.91
N LYS A 259 -6.88 -11.77 -9.04
CA LYS A 259 -8.08 -11.01 -9.43
C LYS A 259 -7.95 -10.29 -10.77
N GLY A 260 -6.82 -10.40 -11.46
CA GLY A 260 -6.58 -9.79 -12.77
C GLY A 260 -6.27 -8.29 -12.75
N TYR A 261 -6.04 -7.67 -11.59
CA TYR A 261 -5.67 -6.25 -11.50
C TYR A 261 -4.29 -6.02 -12.11
N LYS A 262 -4.18 -4.93 -12.89
CA LYS A 262 -2.90 -4.47 -13.43
C LYS A 262 -2.27 -3.36 -12.60
N LEU A 263 -3.06 -2.44 -12.05
CA LEU A 263 -2.56 -1.36 -11.20
C LEU A 263 -3.00 -1.53 -9.74
N GLY A 264 -2.07 -1.29 -8.83
CA GLY A 264 -2.26 -1.27 -7.39
C GLY A 264 -1.68 0.01 -6.79
N LEU A 265 -2.39 0.61 -5.84
CA LEU A 265 -1.97 1.81 -5.13
C LEU A 265 -2.02 1.55 -3.63
N GLY A 266 -0.84 1.50 -3.01
CA GLY A 266 -0.67 1.32 -1.58
C GLY A 266 -0.33 2.63 -0.90
N VAL A 267 -1.29 3.22 -0.18
CA VAL A 267 -1.12 4.51 0.52
C VAL A 267 -0.63 4.27 1.95
N ASP A 268 0.45 4.92 2.39
CA ASP A 268 0.97 4.72 3.75
C ASP A 268 0.38 5.68 4.81
N GLU A 269 0.66 5.39 6.08
CA GLU A 269 0.17 6.16 7.22
C GLU A 269 0.43 7.67 7.09
N ASN A 270 -0.53 8.48 7.52
CA ASN A 270 -0.47 9.94 7.45
C ASN A 270 -0.28 10.51 6.01
N THR A 271 -0.72 9.77 4.99
CA THR A 271 -0.67 10.16 3.58
C THR A 271 -2.04 9.93 2.92
N ALA A 272 -2.37 10.74 1.93
CA ALA A 272 -3.52 10.62 1.05
C ALA A 272 -3.03 10.47 -0.40
N ALA A 273 -3.77 9.71 -1.20
CA ALA A 273 -3.71 9.80 -2.65
C ALA A 273 -5.04 10.37 -3.14
N ILE A 274 -5.00 11.45 -3.91
CA ILE A 274 -6.17 12.13 -4.47
C ILE A 274 -6.31 11.67 -5.91
N ILE A 275 -7.40 10.96 -6.20
CA ILE A 275 -7.62 10.34 -7.50
C ILE A 275 -8.73 11.11 -8.21
N HIS A 276 -8.43 11.63 -9.40
CA HIS A 276 -9.37 12.36 -10.26
C HIS A 276 -9.14 11.99 -11.72
N GLY A 277 -10.15 11.39 -12.36
CA GLY A 277 -9.96 10.77 -13.67
C GLY A 277 -8.85 9.72 -13.64
N ASP A 278 -7.79 9.95 -14.42
CA ASP A 278 -6.60 9.10 -14.43
C ASP A 278 -5.41 9.68 -13.64
N ASP A 279 -5.54 10.84 -13.00
CA ASP A 279 -4.46 11.46 -12.21
C ASP A 279 -4.54 11.04 -10.73
N VAL A 280 -3.36 10.88 -10.12
CA VAL A 280 -3.18 10.49 -8.71
C VAL A 280 -2.13 11.38 -8.06
N GLU A 281 -2.57 12.41 -7.32
CA GLU A 281 -1.71 13.31 -6.53
C GLU A 281 -1.45 12.72 -5.13
N VAL A 282 -0.18 12.61 -4.71
CA VAL A 282 0.20 12.14 -3.37
C VAL A 282 0.41 13.33 -2.43
N VAL A 283 -0.27 13.33 -1.28
CA VAL A 283 -0.23 14.43 -0.29
C VAL A 283 -0.05 13.88 1.12
N GLY A 284 0.83 14.48 1.91
CA GLY A 284 1.16 14.02 3.26
C GLY A 284 2.51 13.30 3.34
N GLY A 285 2.76 12.63 4.47
CA GLY A 285 4.13 12.51 4.98
C GLY A 285 4.91 11.21 4.73
N ARG A 286 4.28 10.08 4.37
CA ARG A 286 4.97 8.78 4.20
C ARG A 286 4.81 8.15 2.81
N GLY A 287 4.23 8.90 1.88
CA GLY A 287 4.11 8.51 0.48
C GLY A 287 3.14 7.37 0.17
N ALA A 288 3.20 6.93 -1.08
CA ALA A 288 2.44 5.83 -1.63
C ALA A 288 3.33 5.01 -2.58
N LEU A 289 3.03 3.71 -2.70
CA LEU A 289 3.65 2.82 -3.67
C LEU A 289 2.65 2.45 -4.75
N VAL A 290 2.99 2.71 -6.00
CA VAL A 290 2.30 2.18 -7.17
C VAL A 290 2.94 0.86 -7.57
N VAL A 291 2.10 -0.14 -7.83
CA VAL A 291 2.46 -1.46 -8.33
C VAL A 291 1.81 -1.63 -9.70
N ASP A 292 2.60 -1.85 -10.74
CA ASP A 292 2.14 -2.18 -12.09
C ASP A 292 2.56 -3.60 -12.48
N LEU A 293 1.55 -4.44 -12.74
CA LEU A 293 1.65 -5.85 -13.11
C LEU A 293 1.26 -6.08 -14.58
N THR A 294 1.30 -5.06 -15.43
CA THR A 294 1.00 -5.20 -16.86
C THR A 294 1.96 -6.17 -17.52
N ASP A 295 3.25 -5.88 -17.44
CA ASP A 295 4.34 -6.64 -18.09
C ASP A 295 4.85 -7.79 -17.19
N ALA A 296 4.36 -7.85 -15.94
CA ALA A 296 4.74 -8.86 -14.97
C ALA A 296 4.22 -10.26 -15.34
N THR A 297 5.03 -11.27 -15.05
CA THR A 297 4.72 -12.67 -15.34
C THR A 297 4.78 -13.53 -14.07
N SER A 298 4.07 -14.65 -14.07
CA SER A 298 4.10 -15.65 -12.99
C SER A 298 4.15 -17.04 -13.60
N ASP A 299 5.07 -17.89 -13.13
CA ASP A 299 5.14 -19.29 -13.53
C ASP A 299 4.05 -20.11 -12.81
N ALA A 300 3.11 -20.63 -13.59
CA ALA A 300 2.02 -21.47 -13.11
C ALA A 300 2.43 -22.92 -12.81
N ALA A 301 3.63 -23.36 -13.20
CA ALA A 301 4.16 -24.67 -12.83
C ALA A 301 4.71 -24.71 -11.39
N MET A 302 4.98 -23.55 -10.79
CA MET A 302 5.42 -23.43 -9.40
C MET A 302 4.24 -23.60 -8.44
N SER A 303 4.40 -24.48 -7.45
CA SER A 303 3.37 -24.77 -6.43
C SER A 303 3.14 -23.65 -5.41
N ALA A 304 3.91 -22.57 -5.48
CA ALA A 304 3.84 -21.41 -4.59
C ALA A 304 3.91 -20.10 -5.38
N PHE A 305 3.33 -19.06 -4.78
CA PHE A 305 3.28 -17.71 -5.36
C PHE A 305 4.65 -17.22 -5.83
N ASN A 306 4.68 -16.69 -7.04
CA ASN A 306 5.84 -16.06 -7.66
C ASN A 306 5.38 -14.95 -8.62
N VAL A 307 6.25 -13.97 -8.85
CA VAL A 307 6.10 -12.94 -9.88
C VAL A 307 7.48 -12.48 -10.34
N THR A 308 7.63 -12.15 -11.61
CA THR A 308 8.85 -11.62 -12.23
C THR A 308 8.50 -10.32 -12.97
N GLY A 309 9.32 -9.28 -12.80
CA GLY A 309 9.15 -8.01 -13.52
C GLY A 309 7.95 -7.15 -13.10
N ALA A 310 7.49 -7.23 -11.85
CA ALA A 310 6.52 -6.28 -11.31
C ALA A 310 7.15 -4.88 -11.22
N ARG A 311 6.55 -3.86 -11.81
CA ARG A 311 7.09 -2.50 -11.80
C ARG A 311 6.58 -1.72 -10.59
N LEU A 312 7.46 -1.00 -9.92
CA LEU A 312 7.22 -0.25 -8.69
C LEU A 312 7.61 1.21 -8.87
N SER A 313 6.73 2.12 -8.46
CA SER A 313 7.07 3.53 -8.26
C SER A 313 6.70 3.96 -6.84
N TYR A 314 7.64 4.61 -6.15
CA TYR A 314 7.42 5.22 -4.83
C TYR A 314 7.30 6.74 -4.98
N LEU A 315 6.20 7.29 -4.47
CA LEU A 315 5.81 8.69 -4.61
C LEU A 315 5.63 9.30 -3.21
N GLU A 316 6.11 10.52 -3.00
CA GLU A 316 5.90 11.28 -1.77
C GLU A 316 5.15 12.60 -2.06
N HIS A 317 5.13 13.52 -1.10
CA HIS A 317 4.35 14.77 -1.19
C HIS A 317 4.56 15.51 -2.52
N GLY A 318 3.44 15.85 -3.16
CA GLY A 318 3.35 16.64 -4.39
C GLY A 318 3.65 15.87 -5.68
N ASP A 319 3.92 14.57 -5.61
CA ASP A 319 4.15 13.74 -6.80
C ASP A 319 2.83 13.28 -7.40
N HIS A 320 2.82 13.12 -8.73
CA HIS A 320 1.67 12.61 -9.48
C HIS A 320 1.98 11.26 -10.15
N TYR A 321 0.98 10.39 -10.26
CA TYR A 321 1.01 9.22 -11.13
C TYR A 321 -0.20 9.21 -12.05
N HIS A 322 0.03 9.09 -13.36
CA HIS A 322 -1.04 9.01 -14.34
C HIS A 322 -1.36 7.54 -14.68
N LEU A 323 -2.57 7.07 -14.35
CA LEU A 323 -2.99 5.66 -14.43
C LEU A 323 -2.92 5.08 -15.86
N LYS A 324 -3.47 5.77 -16.87
CA LYS A 324 -3.42 5.30 -18.28
C LYS A 324 -2.03 5.41 -18.91
N ALA A 325 -1.34 6.54 -18.70
CA ALA A 325 0.00 6.77 -19.26
C ALA A 325 1.09 5.98 -18.52
N ARG A 326 0.81 5.53 -17.30
CA ARG A 326 1.69 4.78 -16.39
C ARG A 326 3.00 5.49 -16.10
N SER A 327 2.92 6.81 -15.97
CA SER A 327 4.04 7.72 -15.82
C SER A 327 4.00 8.42 -14.46
N THR A 328 5.14 8.48 -13.79
CA THR A 328 5.35 9.25 -12.56
C THR A 328 5.84 10.65 -12.92
N THR A 329 5.26 11.68 -12.30
CA THR A 329 5.69 13.08 -12.43
C THR A 329 6.10 13.58 -11.04
N PRO A 330 7.40 13.82 -10.78
CA PRO A 330 7.88 14.34 -9.50
C PRO A 330 7.35 15.76 -9.22
N SER A 331 7.22 16.10 -7.94
CA SER A 331 6.86 17.45 -7.51
C SER A 331 7.89 18.51 -7.95
N ALA A 332 7.45 19.76 -8.12
CA ALA A 332 8.34 20.83 -8.60
C ALA A 332 9.61 21.06 -7.74
N PRO A 333 9.59 20.90 -6.39
CA PRO A 333 10.82 20.88 -5.57
C PRO A 333 11.77 19.71 -5.87
N LYS A 334 11.25 18.52 -6.20
CA LYS A 334 12.06 17.35 -6.55
C LYS A 334 12.64 17.45 -7.95
N LEU A 335 11.91 18.05 -8.90
CA LEU A 335 12.43 18.39 -10.24
C LEU A 335 13.57 19.44 -10.21
N ARG A 336 13.68 20.25 -9.15
CA ARG A 336 14.82 21.16 -8.93
C ARG A 336 15.96 20.55 -8.12
N GLY A 337 15.70 19.42 -7.46
CA GLY A 337 16.66 18.74 -6.60
C GLY A 337 17.63 17.86 -7.40
N GLU A 338 18.09 16.79 -6.77
CA GLU A 338 19.03 15.85 -7.40
C GLU A 338 18.29 14.81 -8.26
N LEU A 339 18.85 14.50 -9.44
CA LEU A 339 18.37 13.48 -10.36
C LEU A 339 19.22 12.21 -10.22
N HIS A 340 18.57 11.11 -9.84
CA HIS A 340 19.15 9.78 -9.72
C HIS A 340 18.87 8.97 -10.98
N ASP A 341 19.72 9.12 -11.98
CA ASP A 341 19.66 8.42 -13.27
C ASP A 341 20.92 7.57 -13.43
N ALA A 342 20.80 6.24 -13.30
CA ALA A 342 21.95 5.34 -13.36
C ALA A 342 22.60 5.21 -14.75
N GLU A 343 21.90 5.60 -15.81
CA GLU A 343 22.41 5.60 -17.19
C GLU A 343 23.12 6.94 -17.52
N SER A 344 22.97 7.96 -16.67
CA SER A 344 23.62 9.26 -16.84
C SER A 344 25.13 9.19 -16.56
N PRO A 345 25.99 9.71 -17.45
CA PRO A 345 27.44 9.80 -17.18
C PRO A 345 27.78 10.78 -16.05
N ASN A 346 26.81 11.56 -15.56
CA ASN A 346 26.97 12.48 -14.44
C ASN A 346 26.49 11.90 -13.11
N PHE A 347 25.99 10.65 -13.09
CA PHE A 347 25.50 9.99 -11.88
C PHE A 347 26.60 9.79 -10.84
N LYS A 348 26.32 10.16 -9.60
CA LYS A 348 27.27 10.11 -8.47
C LYS A 348 26.59 9.48 -7.26
N PRO A 349 26.35 8.16 -7.29
CA PRO A 349 25.60 7.49 -6.24
C PRO A 349 26.27 7.65 -4.88
N TYR A 350 25.48 7.96 -3.86
CA TYR A 350 25.95 7.97 -2.47
C TYR A 350 26.23 6.55 -1.95
N TYR A 351 25.43 5.56 -2.35
CA TYR A 351 25.52 4.20 -1.83
C TYR A 351 26.33 3.23 -2.71
N THR A 352 27.38 2.64 -2.15
CA THR A 352 28.25 1.66 -2.84
C THR A 352 28.10 0.22 -2.36
N GLU A 353 27.40 -0.03 -1.25
CA GLU A 353 27.38 -1.34 -0.59
C GLU A 353 26.20 -2.22 -0.99
N ASP A 354 26.43 -3.54 -1.05
CA ASP A 354 25.36 -4.53 -1.20
C ASP A 354 24.44 -4.55 0.03
N VAL A 355 23.14 -4.73 -0.20
CA VAL A 355 22.12 -4.77 0.87
C VAL A 355 21.26 -6.01 0.75
N PHE A 356 21.07 -6.68 1.89
CA PHE A 356 20.13 -7.79 2.04
C PHE A 356 19.23 -7.56 3.26
N SER A 357 17.92 -7.46 3.05
CA SER A 357 16.96 -7.37 4.17
C SER A 357 16.53 -8.75 4.67
N LEU A 358 16.54 -8.93 5.99
CA LEU A 358 16.02 -10.13 6.65
C LEU A 358 14.50 -10.08 6.90
N ASP A 359 13.90 -8.90 6.80
CA ASP A 359 12.44 -8.70 6.86
C ASP A 359 12.03 -7.66 5.80
N MET A 360 11.78 -8.16 4.59
CA MET A 360 11.30 -7.34 3.48
C MET A 360 9.92 -6.72 3.74
N LEU A 361 9.09 -7.33 4.60
CA LEU A 361 7.74 -6.84 4.94
C LEU A 361 7.73 -5.89 6.16
N GLY A 362 8.91 -5.52 6.68
CA GLY A 362 9.06 -4.59 7.79
C GLY A 362 8.64 -3.14 7.47
N ASP A 363 8.58 -2.31 8.52
CA ASP A 363 8.17 -0.90 8.48
C ASP A 363 8.98 -0.07 7.48
N SER A 364 8.35 0.30 6.36
CA SER A 364 8.97 1.01 5.24
C SER A 364 10.21 0.36 4.64
N THR A 365 10.48 -0.93 4.90
CA THR A 365 11.67 -1.63 4.38
C THR A 365 11.79 -1.49 2.86
N ILE A 366 10.70 -1.74 2.13
CA ILE A 366 10.73 -1.67 0.66
C ILE A 366 11.01 -0.25 0.15
N ALA A 367 10.41 0.79 0.75
CA ALA A 367 10.64 2.17 0.34
C ALA A 367 12.09 2.61 0.60
N ASN A 368 12.61 2.31 1.80
CA ASN A 368 14.00 2.57 2.17
C ASN A 368 15.00 1.83 1.27
N LEU A 369 14.65 0.63 0.78
CA LEU A 369 15.44 -0.11 -0.19
C LEU A 369 15.33 0.46 -1.61
N MET A 370 14.18 1.00 -1.99
CA MET A 370 13.99 1.67 -3.29
C MET A 370 14.74 3.00 -3.37
N THR A 371 14.66 3.86 -2.35
CA THR A 371 15.41 5.12 -2.29
C THR A 371 16.91 4.86 -2.22
N ARG A 372 17.35 3.92 -1.38
CA ARG A 372 18.75 3.50 -1.32
C ARG A 372 19.24 2.87 -2.63
N LEU A 373 18.44 2.07 -3.32
CA LEU A 373 18.84 1.47 -4.60
C LEU A 373 18.97 2.53 -5.69
N ILE A 374 18.02 3.47 -5.82
CA ILE A 374 18.07 4.43 -6.93
C ILE A 374 19.35 5.29 -6.85
N ASP A 375 19.74 5.71 -5.65
CA ASP A 375 21.01 6.41 -5.33
C ASP A 375 22.20 5.45 -5.04
N SER A 376 22.23 4.28 -5.70
CA SER A 376 23.31 3.32 -5.57
C SER A 376 24.06 3.00 -6.86
N SER A 377 25.37 2.72 -6.73
CA SER A 377 26.17 2.06 -7.77
C SER A 377 25.79 0.60 -7.99
N ARG A 378 24.94 0.03 -7.13
CA ARG A 378 24.36 -1.32 -7.28
C ARG A 378 23.13 -1.27 -8.17
N THR A 379 22.96 -2.33 -8.96
CA THR A 379 21.81 -2.50 -9.88
C THR A 379 20.65 -3.26 -9.25
N GLU A 380 20.86 -3.92 -8.10
CA GLU A 380 19.84 -4.65 -7.37
C GLU A 380 20.07 -4.67 -5.86
N VAL A 381 18.99 -4.83 -5.10
CA VAL A 381 18.98 -5.19 -3.68
C VAL A 381 18.05 -6.38 -3.45
N LYS A 382 18.29 -7.16 -2.39
CA LYS A 382 17.51 -8.36 -2.08
C LYS A 382 16.95 -8.32 -0.68
N GLY A 383 15.96 -9.16 -0.42
CA GLY A 383 15.59 -9.50 0.94
C GLY A 383 14.59 -10.65 0.99
N VAL A 384 14.33 -11.14 2.18
CA VAL A 384 13.41 -12.27 2.41
C VAL A 384 12.21 -11.86 3.25
N ALA A 385 11.11 -12.58 3.07
CA ALA A 385 10.01 -12.60 4.02
C ALA A 385 9.54 -14.03 4.25
N PHE A 386 9.25 -14.36 5.50
CA PHE A 386 8.88 -15.69 5.93
C PHE A 386 8.20 -15.66 7.29
N ASP A 387 7.61 -16.79 7.68
CA ASP A 387 7.12 -16.98 9.05
C ASP A 387 8.27 -17.54 9.89
N ALA A 388 8.86 -16.71 10.76
CA ALA A 388 9.99 -17.11 11.59
C ALA A 388 9.61 -18.03 12.76
N LEU A 389 8.31 -18.06 13.12
CA LEU A 389 7.75 -18.88 14.19
C LEU A 389 6.47 -19.57 13.70
N PRO A 390 6.59 -20.45 12.68
CA PRO A 390 5.43 -21.07 12.06
C PRO A 390 4.70 -21.97 13.05
N ARG A 391 3.38 -22.07 12.87
CA ARG A 391 2.54 -22.93 13.70
C ARG A 391 2.97 -24.39 13.56
N GLU A 392 2.88 -25.13 14.67
CA GLU A 392 3.07 -26.57 14.68
C GLU A 392 2.16 -27.24 13.64
N GLY A 393 2.73 -28.12 12.82
CA GLY A 393 2.01 -28.79 11.73
C GLY A 393 1.73 -27.94 10.48
N ASP A 394 2.24 -26.71 10.35
CA ASP A 394 2.13 -25.96 9.08
C ASP A 394 2.91 -26.68 7.96
N ALA A 395 2.19 -27.32 7.02
CA ALA A 395 2.77 -27.96 5.84
C ALA A 395 3.56 -27.00 4.92
N LEU A 396 3.41 -25.68 5.10
CA LEU A 396 4.18 -24.64 4.43
C LEU A 396 5.08 -23.88 5.40
N ALA A 397 5.51 -24.49 6.51
CA ALA A 397 6.39 -23.85 7.51
C ALA A 397 7.68 -23.31 6.85
N GLU A 398 8.40 -24.16 6.10
CA GLU A 398 9.67 -23.82 5.44
C GLU A 398 9.54 -22.84 4.25
N LEU A 399 8.31 -22.49 3.84
CA LEU A 399 8.09 -21.63 2.67
C LEU A 399 8.28 -20.15 3.05
N GLY A 400 9.39 -19.58 2.57
CA GLY A 400 9.65 -18.16 2.51
C GLY A 400 9.62 -17.63 1.07
N PHE A 401 9.83 -16.32 0.93
CA PHE A 401 9.90 -15.64 -0.36
C PHE A 401 11.15 -14.77 -0.42
N LEU A 402 11.94 -14.92 -1.49
CA LEU A 402 13.02 -14.00 -1.81
C LEU A 402 12.51 -12.94 -2.77
N PHE A 403 12.72 -11.70 -2.40
CA PHE A 403 12.44 -10.51 -3.17
C PHE A 403 13.76 -10.00 -3.75
N ARG A 404 13.71 -9.54 -5.01
CA ARG A 404 14.82 -8.91 -5.71
C ARG A 404 14.27 -7.62 -6.34
N ILE A 405 14.73 -6.48 -5.84
CA ILE A 405 14.39 -5.17 -6.39
C ILE A 405 15.57 -4.73 -7.26
N TYR A 406 15.35 -4.31 -8.49
CA TYR A 406 16.42 -3.99 -9.44
C TYR A 406 16.08 -2.81 -10.36
N LYS A 407 17.11 -2.16 -10.90
CA LYS A 407 17.00 -1.09 -11.90
C LYS A 407 16.73 -1.68 -13.29
N GLY A 408 15.84 -1.03 -14.03
CA GLY A 408 15.75 -1.13 -15.49
C GLY A 408 16.22 0.17 -16.15
N SER A 409 16.21 0.21 -17.48
CA SER A 409 16.66 1.37 -18.26
C SER A 409 15.72 2.59 -18.20
N ASP A 410 14.55 2.47 -17.57
CA ASP A 410 13.58 3.54 -17.29
C ASP A 410 13.46 3.86 -15.79
N SER A 411 14.32 3.28 -14.94
CA SER A 411 14.40 3.58 -13.51
C SER A 411 15.03 4.96 -13.29
N LEU A 412 14.27 5.87 -12.67
CA LEU A 412 14.72 7.23 -12.37
C LEU A 412 14.32 7.59 -10.94
N GLY A 413 15.12 8.41 -10.27
CA GLY A 413 14.77 8.98 -8.98
C GLY A 413 15.01 10.48 -8.92
N TRP A 414 14.35 11.13 -7.98
CA TRP A 414 14.54 12.55 -7.66
C TRP A 414 14.54 12.71 -6.15
N SER A 415 15.43 13.55 -5.61
CA SER A 415 15.44 13.87 -4.18
C SER A 415 15.57 15.36 -3.90
N THR A 416 15.00 15.80 -2.77
CA THR A 416 15.11 17.20 -2.32
C THR A 416 15.04 17.29 -0.80
N GLU A 417 15.74 18.26 -0.22
CA GLU A 417 15.64 18.63 1.20
C GLU A 417 14.71 19.84 1.44
N GLU A 418 14.12 20.44 0.38
CA GLU A 418 13.32 21.67 0.45
C GLU A 418 12.13 21.58 1.44
N PHE A 419 11.67 20.37 1.78
CA PHE A 419 10.58 20.12 2.73
C PHE A 419 11.02 20.02 4.21
N GLY A 420 12.27 20.36 4.54
CA GLY A 420 12.80 20.28 5.91
C GLY A 420 13.31 18.90 6.30
N GLY A 421 13.52 18.04 5.31
CA GLY A 421 14.04 16.68 5.40
C GLY A 421 14.12 16.10 3.99
N GLU A 422 14.95 15.08 3.80
CA GLU A 422 15.10 14.41 2.52
C GLU A 422 13.78 13.73 2.11
N GLN A 423 13.29 14.08 0.92
CA GLN A 423 12.14 13.46 0.27
C GLN A 423 12.52 12.92 -1.10
N PHE A 424 11.85 11.86 -1.53
CA PHE A 424 12.10 11.16 -2.79
C PHE A 424 10.87 11.07 -3.71
N THR A 425 11.18 10.93 -5.00
CA THR A 425 10.36 10.19 -5.98
C THR A 425 11.25 9.08 -6.53
N VAL A 426 10.73 7.86 -6.66
CA VAL A 426 11.42 6.76 -7.33
C VAL A 426 10.48 6.15 -8.36
N ALA A 427 10.81 6.27 -9.64
CA ALA A 427 10.03 5.72 -10.74
C ALA A 427 10.64 4.41 -11.26
N ASN A 428 9.77 3.45 -11.57
CA ASN A 428 10.09 2.26 -12.38
C ASN A 428 11.26 1.40 -11.87
N LEU A 429 11.34 1.09 -10.57
CA LEU A 429 12.14 -0.05 -10.13
C LEU A 429 11.36 -1.35 -10.39
N TYR A 430 12.06 -2.46 -10.60
CA TYR A 430 11.45 -3.75 -10.89
C TYR A 430 11.59 -4.70 -9.71
N LEU A 431 10.61 -5.57 -9.53
CA LEU A 431 10.52 -6.55 -8.45
C LEU A 431 10.26 -7.95 -8.99
N ASP A 432 11.14 -8.88 -8.62
CA ASP A 432 10.88 -10.32 -8.67
C ASP A 432 10.59 -10.82 -7.24
N ILE A 433 9.58 -11.68 -7.10
CA ILE A 433 9.31 -12.46 -5.88
C ILE A 433 9.33 -13.94 -6.26
N ARG A 434 10.22 -14.72 -5.65
CA ARG A 434 10.28 -16.18 -5.84
C ARG A 434 10.16 -16.94 -4.52
N PRO A 435 9.47 -18.09 -4.48
CA PRO A 435 9.45 -18.93 -3.30
C PRO A 435 10.83 -19.52 -3.03
N VAL A 436 11.17 -19.66 -1.75
CA VAL A 436 12.41 -20.28 -1.28
C VAL A 436 12.11 -21.20 -0.10
N ARG A 437 12.90 -22.27 0.04
CA ARG A 437 12.89 -23.12 1.24
C ARG A 437 13.89 -22.59 2.26
N LEU A 438 13.43 -22.35 3.47
CA LEU A 438 14.25 -21.89 4.59
C LEU A 438 14.53 -23.03 5.58
N PRO A 439 15.71 -23.04 6.22
CA PRO A 439 15.98 -23.95 7.32
C PRO A 439 15.10 -23.57 8.52
N ILE A 440 14.51 -24.57 9.19
CA ILE A 440 13.77 -24.39 10.44
C ILE A 440 14.40 -25.30 11.51
N PRO A 441 14.85 -24.75 12.66
CA PRO A 441 14.89 -23.32 13.00
C PRO A 441 15.86 -22.53 12.11
N ILE A 442 15.58 -21.23 11.92
CA ILE A 442 16.39 -20.31 11.09
C ILE A 442 17.77 -19.98 11.69
N TYR A 443 18.01 -20.32 12.95
CA TYR A 443 19.31 -20.22 13.61
C TYR A 443 19.55 -21.46 14.48
N GLY A 444 20.82 -21.74 14.78
CA GLY A 444 21.25 -22.82 15.66
C GLY A 444 22.50 -22.45 16.44
N THR A 445 22.90 -23.30 17.38
CA THR A 445 24.09 -23.07 18.21
C THR A 445 25.36 -23.07 17.35
N TRP A 446 26.20 -22.04 17.46
CA TRP A 446 27.42 -21.86 16.63
C TRP A 446 28.36 -23.08 16.57
N GLY A 447 28.46 -23.86 17.66
CA GLY A 447 29.28 -25.08 17.72
C GLY A 447 28.62 -26.35 17.15
N GLN A 448 27.32 -26.31 16.81
CA GLN A 448 26.61 -27.43 16.21
C GLN A 448 26.56 -27.23 14.70
N LYS A 449 27.26 -28.10 13.95
CA LYS A 449 27.18 -28.11 12.48
C LYS A 449 25.72 -28.35 12.08
N PRO A 450 25.12 -27.54 11.18
CA PRO A 450 23.77 -27.77 10.71
C PRO A 450 23.62 -29.19 10.18
N ALA A 451 22.49 -29.84 10.48
CA ALA A 451 22.14 -31.10 9.85
C ALA A 451 22.14 -30.89 8.32
N ALA A 452 22.73 -31.83 7.58
CA ALA A 452 22.66 -31.77 6.12
C ALA A 452 21.18 -31.74 5.70
N PRO A 453 20.80 -30.86 4.74
CA PRO A 453 19.41 -30.78 4.30
C PRO A 453 18.98 -32.15 3.79
N ALA A 454 17.88 -32.67 4.32
CA ALA A 454 17.35 -33.96 3.91
C ALA A 454 17.10 -33.93 2.40
N ALA A 455 17.78 -34.82 1.67
CA ALA A 455 17.62 -34.89 0.22
C ALA A 455 16.13 -35.13 -0.10
N ALA A 456 15.54 -34.25 -0.90
CA ALA A 456 14.15 -34.38 -1.30
C ALA A 456 13.99 -35.70 -2.05
N GLY A 457 13.34 -36.68 -1.41
CA GLY A 457 13.19 -38.03 -1.96
C GLY A 457 12.48 -37.97 -3.31
N SER A 458 13.19 -38.38 -4.36
CA SER A 458 12.62 -38.52 -5.69
C SER A 458 11.55 -39.60 -5.69
N ALA A 459 10.28 -39.17 -5.66
CA ALA A 459 9.13 -40.06 -5.84
C ALA A 459 9.02 -40.51 -7.30
N SER A 460 9.96 -41.35 -7.75
CA SER A 460 9.98 -41.99 -9.07
C SER A 460 9.83 -43.51 -8.92
N GLY A 461 8.69 -43.94 -8.37
CA GLY A 461 8.26 -45.34 -8.40
C GLY A 461 7.51 -45.62 -9.69
N ALA A 462 8.22 -46.03 -10.74
CA ALA A 462 7.61 -46.34 -12.04
C ALA A 462 6.69 -47.56 -11.96
N ALA A 463 5.50 -47.46 -12.55
CA ALA A 463 4.64 -48.61 -12.79
C ALA A 463 5.15 -49.39 -14.00
N THR A 464 5.55 -50.64 -13.80
CA THR A 464 5.76 -51.63 -14.87
C THR A 464 5.03 -52.91 -14.48
N GLY A 465 4.08 -53.34 -15.33
CA GLY A 465 3.14 -54.42 -15.00
C GLY A 465 3.69 -55.84 -15.20
N GLY A 466 2.92 -56.81 -14.71
CA GLY A 466 3.12 -58.24 -14.94
C GLY A 466 1.85 -59.00 -14.61
N SER A 467 1.17 -59.54 -15.63
CA SER A 467 -0.06 -60.32 -15.49
C SER A 467 0.20 -61.79 -15.79
N THR A 468 -0.18 -62.69 -14.88
CA THR A 468 -0.55 -64.09 -15.20
C THR A 468 -1.40 -64.73 -14.08
N ALA A 469 -2.68 -64.99 -14.40
CA ALA A 469 -3.57 -66.12 -14.07
C ALA A 469 -3.61 -66.81 -12.66
N PRO A 470 -4.79 -67.34 -12.24
CA PRO A 470 -5.02 -67.88 -10.89
C PRO A 470 -5.00 -69.43 -10.79
N GLN A 471 -4.83 -69.97 -9.58
CA GLN A 471 -5.15 -71.38 -9.26
C GLN A 471 -5.71 -71.60 -7.84
N ALA A 472 -6.88 -72.25 -7.81
CA ALA A 472 -7.49 -73.17 -6.82
C ALA A 472 -7.23 -73.07 -5.29
N ALA A 473 -8.34 -73.10 -4.54
CA ALA A 473 -8.42 -73.57 -3.15
C ALA A 473 -8.40 -75.12 -3.08
N PRO A 474 -8.13 -75.73 -1.91
CA PRO A 474 -9.17 -75.94 -0.88
C PRO A 474 -8.63 -75.63 0.56
N GLU A 475 -9.24 -75.95 1.71
CA GLU A 475 -10.41 -76.78 2.01
C GLU A 475 -11.25 -76.30 3.24
N ALA A 476 -11.53 -77.17 4.22
CA ALA A 476 -12.57 -77.05 5.25
C ALA A 476 -12.09 -76.63 6.66
N ALA A 477 -13.07 -76.24 7.50
CA ALA A 477 -12.93 -75.92 8.93
C ALA A 477 -12.88 -77.18 9.84
N PRO A 478 -12.78 -77.02 11.18
CA PRO A 478 -14.01 -76.90 11.97
C PRO A 478 -13.93 -75.87 13.13
N ALA A 479 -15.09 -75.56 13.70
CA ALA A 479 -15.26 -74.73 14.89
C ALA A 479 -15.57 -75.58 16.14
N ALA A 480 -15.15 -75.12 17.34
CA ALA A 480 -15.85 -75.39 18.60
C ALA A 480 -15.28 -74.59 19.81
N GLN A 481 -16.20 -74.05 20.62
CA GLN A 481 -16.10 -73.79 22.08
C GLN A 481 -15.11 -72.73 22.62
N VAL A 482 -15.31 -72.03 23.75
CA VAL A 482 -16.46 -71.43 24.49
C VAL A 482 -15.94 -71.08 25.90
N GLN A 483 -16.02 -69.79 26.27
CA GLN A 483 -16.07 -69.23 27.65
C GLN A 483 -14.88 -69.45 28.63
N PRO A 484 -14.83 -68.70 29.76
CA PRO A 484 -15.71 -67.61 30.22
C PRO A 484 -15.43 -66.24 29.58
#